data_AF-A0A4Q4RU17-F1
#
_entry.id   AF-A0A4Q4RU17-F1
#
_cell.length_a   1.000
_cell.length_b   1.000
_cell.length_c   1.000
_cell.angle_alpha   90.00
_cell.angle_beta   90.00
_cell.angle_gamma   90.00
#
_symmetry.space_group_name_H-M   'P 1'
#
loop_
_entity.id
_entity.type
_entity.pdbx_description
1 polymer ?
#
loop_
_entity_poly.entity_id
_entity_poly.type
_entity_poly.pdbx_seq_one_letter_code
_entity_poly.pdbx_strand_id
1 'polypeptide(L)'
;MSDQNEKTIQPEAPNVADTPDVKEVVDKIADAAPSADPRDIDRTDLLAGVKKVDQTILRLNKLLASPGGLSAFLSTFNYTLYILAYVQTKSPSISSFATKLLSLIRPACDDTKISAATLLNNGTVPPIAALAVLISKARTTLRLFGLFPLYAWLRSLASGPKAGTDVVLHRIAMLQASSYFSYQALENISLLADSGVIGPRFISTLNRGDSKTARLYLYAYRCWLGGVSCDFLRLMREWQLESRRRVTRKQMVADGRAVAEYQEEEDKKFDNRWWTDFVIASAWLPMALHFSSATGGLPGWNLGWMGACGLVAGSTRFKALWASTA
;
A
#
# COMPACT_ATOMS: atom_id res chain seq x y z
N MET A 1 -67.11 28.65 -6.82
CA MET A 1 -66.99 27.28 -7.35
C MET A 1 -65.50 26.95 -7.33
N SER A 2 -65.18 25.95 -6.54
CA SER A 2 -63.87 25.53 -6.04
C SER A 2 -62.82 25.28 -7.14
N ASP A 3 -61.55 25.57 -6.89
CA ASP A 3 -60.58 24.51 -6.58
C ASP A 3 -59.19 25.05 -6.16
N GLN A 4 -58.62 24.33 -5.21
CA GLN A 4 -57.41 24.57 -4.43
C GLN A 4 -56.16 24.11 -5.22
N ASN A 5 -55.11 24.93 -5.29
CA ASN A 5 -53.86 24.78 -4.52
C ASN A 5 -53.02 23.53 -4.83
N GLU A 6 -52.00 23.67 -5.70
CA GLU A 6 -50.78 22.87 -5.59
C GLU A 6 -49.56 23.77 -5.89
N LYS A 7 -48.86 24.13 -4.82
CA LYS A 7 -47.66 24.98 -4.81
C LYS A 7 -46.44 24.07 -4.95
N THR A 8 -45.78 24.09 -6.11
CA THR A 8 -44.52 23.38 -6.31
C THR A 8 -43.40 24.10 -5.55
N ILE A 9 -42.94 23.51 -4.45
CA ILE A 9 -41.77 23.97 -3.68
C ILE A 9 -40.54 23.37 -4.36
N GLN A 10 -39.73 24.20 -5.03
CA GLN A 10 -38.38 23.83 -5.45
C GLN A 10 -37.43 23.95 -4.24
N PRO A 11 -36.56 22.96 -3.97
CA PRO A 11 -35.60 23.03 -2.88
C PRO A 11 -34.45 23.97 -3.25
N GLU A 12 -34.27 24.97 -2.39
CA GLU A 12 -33.17 25.93 -2.36
C GLU A 12 -31.82 25.19 -2.22
N ALA A 13 -30.91 25.43 -3.16
CA ALA A 13 -29.57 24.85 -3.15
C ALA A 13 -28.75 25.46 -1.99
N PRO A 14 -27.95 24.66 -1.25
CA PRO A 14 -27.15 25.18 -0.16
C PRO A 14 -26.07 26.14 -0.68
N ASN A 15 -26.03 27.30 -0.02
CA ASN A 15 -25.06 28.38 -0.20
C ASN A 15 -23.63 27.80 -0.14
N VAL A 16 -22.94 27.80 -1.28
CA VAL A 16 -21.56 27.31 -1.41
C VAL A 16 -20.66 28.35 -0.74
N ALA A 17 -20.37 28.13 0.54
CA ALA A 17 -19.34 28.86 1.25
C ALA A 17 -18.00 28.71 0.52
N ASP A 18 -17.32 29.84 0.35
CA ASP A 18 -16.00 30.03 -0.27
C ASP A 18 -15.03 28.89 0.06
N THR A 19 -14.82 28.01 -0.92
CA THR A 19 -13.65 27.14 -0.96
C THR A 19 -12.58 27.89 -1.75
N PRO A 20 -11.48 28.36 -1.12
CA PRO A 20 -10.48 29.12 -1.84
C PRO A 20 -9.92 28.30 -2.99
N ASP A 21 -9.84 28.91 -4.17
CA ASP A 21 -9.28 28.29 -5.37
C ASP A 21 -7.87 27.80 -5.02
N VAL A 22 -7.59 26.53 -5.34
CA VAL A 22 -6.30 25.88 -5.04
C VAL A 22 -5.15 26.68 -5.65
N LYS A 23 -5.39 27.41 -6.75
CA LYS A 23 -4.43 28.37 -7.30
C LYS A 23 -4.11 29.51 -6.34
N GLU A 24 -5.10 30.13 -5.73
CA GLU A 24 -4.90 31.25 -4.81
C GLU A 24 -4.12 30.81 -3.56
N VAL A 25 -4.35 29.59 -3.08
CA VAL A 25 -3.59 29.01 -1.97
C VAL A 25 -2.15 28.71 -2.37
N VAL A 26 -1.93 28.17 -3.57
CA VAL A 26 -0.58 27.87 -4.10
C VAL A 26 0.21 29.15 -4.37
N ASP A 27 -0.43 30.18 -4.91
CA ASP A 27 0.19 31.47 -5.20
C ASP A 27 0.53 32.22 -3.90
N LYS A 28 -0.36 32.20 -2.90
CA LYS A 28 -0.06 32.73 -1.55
C LYS A 28 1.10 31.98 -0.87
N ILE A 29 1.23 30.67 -1.07
CA ILE A 29 2.35 29.89 -0.53
C ILE A 29 3.65 30.18 -1.29
N ALA A 30 3.58 30.40 -2.61
CA ALA A 30 4.73 30.75 -3.44
C ALA A 30 5.24 32.16 -3.14
N ASP A 31 4.35 33.12 -2.93
CA ASP A 31 4.68 34.50 -2.56
C ASP A 31 5.12 34.63 -1.10
N ALA A 32 4.66 33.74 -0.21
CA ALA A 32 5.12 33.66 1.18
C ALA A 32 6.44 32.89 1.35
N ALA A 33 6.92 32.20 0.32
CA ALA A 33 8.20 31.51 0.36
C ALA A 33 9.33 32.54 0.16
N PRO A 34 10.28 32.69 1.10
CA PRO A 34 11.38 33.63 0.92
C PRO A 34 12.17 33.28 -0.35
N SER A 35 12.43 34.29 -1.18
CA SER A 35 13.32 34.17 -2.34
C SER A 35 14.73 33.86 -1.83
N ALA A 36 15.13 32.59 -1.89
CA ALA A 36 16.47 32.18 -1.48
C ALA A 36 17.45 32.42 -2.64
N ASP A 37 18.34 33.41 -2.49
CA ASP A 37 19.50 33.52 -3.37
C ASP A 37 20.45 32.35 -3.04
N PRO A 38 20.87 31.52 -4.01
CA PRO A 38 21.83 30.44 -3.77
C PRO A 38 23.18 30.91 -3.19
N ARG A 39 23.44 32.22 -3.14
CA ARG A 39 24.61 32.83 -2.49
C ARG A 39 24.43 33.11 -0.99
N ASP A 40 23.21 33.06 -0.47
CA ASP A 40 22.89 33.27 0.95
C ASP A 40 22.97 31.98 1.78
N ILE A 41 23.41 30.87 1.19
CA ILE A 41 23.58 29.59 1.89
C ILE A 41 24.90 29.65 2.66
N ASP A 42 24.82 29.78 3.98
CA ASP A 42 25.99 29.70 4.85
C ASP A 42 26.69 28.33 4.68
N ARG A 43 28.03 28.32 4.71
CA ARG A 43 28.83 27.10 4.60
C ARG A 43 28.49 26.11 5.72
N THR A 44 28.07 26.61 6.89
CA THR A 44 27.60 25.78 8.00
C THR A 44 26.30 25.06 7.68
N ASP A 45 25.35 25.71 7.00
CA ASP A 45 24.09 25.12 6.52
C ASP A 45 24.33 24.08 5.43
N LEU A 46 25.29 24.35 4.52
CA LEU A 46 25.69 23.38 3.51
C LEU A 46 26.33 22.14 4.14
N LEU A 47 27.25 22.31 5.10
CA LEU A 47 27.86 21.20 5.83
C LEU A 47 26.84 20.42 6.66
N ALA A 48 25.90 21.11 7.31
CA ALA A 48 24.80 20.47 8.03
C ALA A 48 23.88 19.68 7.07
N GLY A 49 23.62 20.23 5.88
CA GLY A 49 22.90 19.56 4.80
C GLY A 49 23.61 18.29 4.34
N VAL A 50 24.91 18.37 4.01
CA VAL A 50 25.73 17.21 3.63
C VAL A 50 25.74 16.15 4.72
N LYS A 51 25.90 16.55 5.99
CA LYS A 51 25.87 15.63 7.14
C LYS A 51 24.50 14.93 7.27
N LYS A 52 23.40 15.64 7.07
CA LYS A 52 22.05 15.05 7.06
C LYS A 52 21.86 14.07 5.89
N VAL A 53 22.39 14.40 4.70
CA VAL A 53 22.36 13.51 3.53
C VAL A 53 23.17 12.24 3.82
N ASP A 54 24.39 12.37 4.33
CA ASP A 54 25.23 11.23 4.72
C ASP A 54 24.53 10.32 5.75
N GLN A 55 24.01 10.91 6.83
CA GLN A 55 23.22 10.18 7.83
C GLN A 55 22.02 9.47 7.20
N THR A 56 21.33 10.10 6.25
CA THR A 56 20.18 9.51 5.55
C THR A 56 20.61 8.34 4.67
N ILE A 57 21.72 8.46 3.95
CA ILE A 57 22.29 7.39 3.11
C ILE A 57 22.67 6.19 3.99
N LEU A 58 23.35 6.43 5.11
CA LEU A 58 23.73 5.37 6.05
C LEU A 58 22.51 4.67 6.65
N ARG A 59 21.47 5.43 7.02
CA ARG A 59 20.21 4.86 7.50
C ARG A 59 19.49 4.07 6.41
N LEU A 60 19.50 4.56 5.17
CA LEU A 60 18.92 3.84 4.03
C LEU A 60 19.67 2.52 3.80
N ASN A 61 21.00 2.52 3.85
CA ASN A 61 21.79 1.29 3.75
C ASN A 61 21.42 0.29 4.85
N LYS A 62 21.35 0.73 6.11
CA LYS A 62 20.88 -0.10 7.24
C LYS A 62 19.46 -0.64 7.00
N LEU A 63 18.56 0.20 6.50
CA LEU A 63 17.18 -0.21 6.19
C LEU A 63 17.17 -1.30 5.13
N LEU A 64 17.84 -1.08 4.00
CA LEU A 64 17.84 -2.02 2.87
C LEU A 64 18.48 -3.36 3.23
N ALA A 65 19.51 -3.35 4.07
CA ALA A 65 20.17 -4.55 4.57
C ALA A 65 19.34 -5.32 5.63
N SER A 66 18.36 -4.67 6.27
CA SER A 66 17.55 -5.31 7.32
C SER A 66 16.58 -6.37 6.74
N PRO A 67 16.26 -7.44 7.50
CA PRO A 67 15.29 -8.45 7.07
C PRO A 67 13.93 -7.84 6.68
N GLY A 68 13.63 -7.87 5.39
CA GLY A 68 12.40 -7.32 4.82
C GLY A 68 12.37 -5.79 4.69
N GLY A 69 13.48 -5.09 4.97
CA GLY A 69 13.59 -3.64 4.78
C GLY A 69 13.64 -3.22 3.32
N LEU A 70 14.32 -3.98 2.45
CA LEU A 70 14.23 -3.79 1.00
C LEU A 70 12.78 -3.83 0.50
N SER A 71 12.01 -4.84 0.92
CA SER A 71 10.60 -5.00 0.52
C SER A 71 9.73 -3.84 1.04
N ALA A 72 9.92 -3.43 2.30
CA ALA A 72 9.19 -2.31 2.89
C ALA A 72 9.52 -0.97 2.20
N PHE A 73 10.79 -0.72 1.90
CA PHE A 73 11.24 0.46 1.16
C PHE A 73 10.66 0.49 -0.25
N LEU A 74 10.87 -0.56 -1.04
CA LEU A 74 10.37 -0.63 -2.42
C LEU A 74 8.85 -0.47 -2.45
N SER A 75 8.14 -1.03 -1.47
CA SER A 75 6.69 -0.88 -1.37
C SER A 75 6.25 0.56 -1.13
N THR A 76 6.80 1.18 -0.10
CA THR A 76 6.48 2.57 0.29
C THR A 76 6.86 3.54 -0.82
N PHE A 77 8.04 3.34 -1.42
CA PHE A 77 8.53 4.15 -2.51
C PHE A 77 7.64 4.03 -3.76
N ASN A 78 7.27 2.81 -4.16
CA ASN A 78 6.38 2.59 -5.30
C ASN A 78 5.01 3.25 -5.13
N TYR A 79 4.37 3.10 -3.97
CA TYR A 79 3.08 3.74 -3.71
C TYR A 79 3.17 5.26 -3.62
N THR A 80 4.28 5.79 -3.13
CA THR A 80 4.55 7.24 -3.18
C THR A 80 4.67 7.73 -4.62
N LEU A 81 5.37 6.98 -5.49
CA LEU A 81 5.48 7.31 -6.91
C LEU A 81 4.12 7.26 -7.62
N TYR A 82 3.19 6.36 -7.23
CA TYR A 82 1.83 6.34 -7.76
C TYR A 82 1.03 7.60 -7.41
N ILE A 83 1.14 8.09 -6.16
CA ILE A 83 0.54 9.36 -5.76
C ILE A 83 1.16 10.50 -6.57
N LEU A 84 2.48 10.57 -6.65
CA LEU A 84 3.19 11.63 -7.38
C LEU A 84 2.83 11.63 -8.87
N ALA A 85 2.79 10.46 -9.50
CA ALA A 85 2.37 10.31 -10.89
C ALA A 85 0.93 10.79 -11.10
N TYR A 86 0.01 10.45 -10.19
CA TYR A 86 -1.37 10.96 -10.26
C TYR A 86 -1.43 12.47 -10.09
N VAL A 87 -0.74 13.02 -9.10
CA VAL A 87 -0.70 14.47 -8.84
C VAL A 87 -0.11 15.23 -10.03
N GLN A 88 0.92 14.70 -10.69
CA GLN A 88 1.47 15.27 -11.93
C GLN A 88 0.43 15.37 -13.04
N THR A 89 -0.47 14.39 -13.17
CA THR A 89 -1.56 14.45 -14.17
C THR A 89 -2.65 15.48 -13.82
N LYS A 90 -2.72 15.92 -12.56
CA LYS A 90 -3.74 16.87 -12.08
C LYS A 90 -3.20 18.29 -11.87
N SER A 91 -1.89 18.47 -11.76
CA SER A 91 -1.26 19.78 -11.53
C SER A 91 -0.15 20.06 -12.57
N PRO A 92 -0.35 21.05 -13.48
CA PRO A 92 0.66 21.43 -14.47
C PRO A 92 1.91 22.03 -13.82
N SER A 93 1.81 22.65 -12.64
CA SER A 93 2.94 23.24 -11.91
C SER A 93 3.91 22.16 -11.39
N ILE A 94 3.39 21.04 -10.89
CA ILE A 94 4.20 19.91 -10.39
C ILE A 94 4.86 19.16 -11.55
N SER A 95 4.16 19.02 -12.69
CA SER A 95 4.74 18.50 -13.93
C SER A 95 5.91 19.36 -14.43
N SER A 96 5.76 20.68 -14.37
CA SER A 96 6.80 21.64 -14.75
C SER A 96 8.01 21.59 -13.82
N PHE A 97 7.79 21.48 -12.51
CA PHE A 97 8.86 21.33 -11.51
C PHE A 97 9.63 20.02 -11.69
N ALA A 98 8.94 18.89 -11.86
CA ALA A 98 9.59 17.59 -12.08
C ALA A 98 10.41 17.58 -13.38
N THR A 99 9.90 18.20 -14.45
CA THR A 99 10.63 18.35 -15.72
C THR A 99 11.89 19.20 -15.55
N LYS A 100 11.81 20.31 -14.80
CA LYS A 100 12.98 21.15 -14.46
C LYS A 100 14.01 20.36 -13.64
N LEU A 101 13.59 19.65 -12.60
CA LEU A 101 14.50 18.83 -11.78
C LEU A 101 15.20 17.75 -12.61
N LEU A 102 14.46 17.05 -13.47
CA LEU A 102 15.02 16.03 -14.37
C LEU A 102 15.99 16.65 -15.38
N SER A 103 15.73 17.86 -15.88
CA SER A 103 16.66 18.57 -16.77
C SER A 103 17.98 18.96 -16.10
N LEU A 104 18.01 19.08 -14.76
CA LEU A 104 19.23 19.34 -13.99
C LEU A 104 20.04 18.06 -13.72
N ILE A 105 19.38 16.90 -13.69
CA ILE A 105 20.03 15.59 -13.43
C ILE A 105 20.54 14.96 -14.74
N ARG A 106 19.85 15.20 -15.87
CA ARG A 106 20.18 14.64 -17.18
C ARG A 106 21.62 14.91 -17.66
N PRO A 107 22.24 16.09 -17.43
CA PRO A 107 23.62 16.35 -17.84
C PRO A 107 24.66 15.48 -17.10
N ALA A 108 24.31 14.91 -15.94
CA ALA A 108 25.22 14.08 -15.14
C ALA A 108 25.20 12.58 -15.50
N CYS A 109 24.32 12.16 -16.43
CA CYS A 109 24.08 10.74 -16.74
C CYS A 109 24.35 10.36 -18.21
N ASP A 110 24.97 11.25 -18.98
CA ASP A 110 25.25 11.04 -20.41
C ASP A 110 26.30 9.95 -20.71
N ASP A 111 27.01 9.42 -19.71
CA ASP A 111 28.01 8.36 -19.90
C ASP A 111 27.47 6.92 -19.87
N THR A 112 26.17 6.70 -19.65
CA THR A 112 25.62 5.33 -19.63
C THR A 112 24.63 5.12 -20.77
N LYS A 113 25.14 4.64 -21.92
CA LYS A 113 24.32 4.11 -23.02
C LYS A 113 23.58 2.84 -22.57
N ILE A 114 22.50 2.99 -21.81
CA ILE A 114 21.48 1.97 -21.67
C ILE A 114 20.47 2.24 -22.78
N SER A 115 20.37 1.32 -23.74
CA SER A 115 19.44 1.40 -24.86
C SER A 115 17.99 1.43 -24.34
N ALA A 116 17.45 2.64 -24.19
CA ALA A 116 16.04 2.93 -23.94
C ALA A 116 15.18 2.74 -25.21
N ALA A 117 15.62 1.90 -26.15
CA ALA A 117 15.01 1.74 -27.47
C ALA A 117 13.72 0.91 -27.47
N THR A 118 13.17 0.51 -26.31
CA THR A 118 11.88 -0.23 -26.24
C THR A 118 10.82 0.43 -25.37
N LEU A 119 11.10 1.55 -24.68
CA LEU A 119 10.16 2.17 -23.74
C LEU A 119 9.41 3.41 -24.26
N LEU A 120 9.65 3.81 -25.51
CA LEU A 120 9.04 5.02 -26.08
C LEU A 120 8.56 4.76 -27.50
N ASN A 121 7.51 3.96 -27.65
CA ASN A 121 6.66 4.05 -28.83
C ASN A 121 5.27 4.55 -28.41
N ASN A 122 5.03 5.83 -28.72
CA ASN A 122 3.74 6.49 -28.93
C ASN A 122 2.85 6.83 -27.72
N GLY A 123 3.29 7.80 -26.90
CA GLY A 123 2.47 8.45 -25.87
C GLY A 123 3.24 8.52 -24.55
N THR A 124 3.97 9.61 -24.34
CA THR A 124 4.98 9.75 -23.28
C THR A 124 4.39 9.60 -21.88
N VAL A 125 4.57 8.43 -21.28
CA VAL A 125 4.35 8.18 -19.84
C VAL A 125 5.31 9.08 -19.05
N PRO A 126 4.85 9.84 -18.04
CA PRO A 126 5.73 10.67 -17.22
C PRO A 126 6.89 9.83 -16.62
N PRO A 127 8.13 10.35 -16.54
CA PRO A 127 9.28 9.59 -16.02
C PRO A 127 9.05 8.98 -14.63
N ILE A 128 8.29 9.67 -13.77
CA ILE A 128 7.91 9.17 -12.44
C ILE A 128 7.02 7.91 -12.54
N ALA A 129 6.08 7.90 -13.48
CA ALA A 129 5.22 6.74 -13.73
C ALA A 129 6.03 5.57 -14.31
N ALA A 130 7.00 5.83 -15.20
CA ALA A 130 7.90 4.79 -15.70
C ALA A 130 8.74 4.16 -14.57
N LEU A 131 9.28 4.98 -13.65
CA LEU A 131 9.98 4.49 -12.47
C LEU A 131 9.04 3.68 -11.56
N ALA A 132 7.80 4.14 -11.36
CA ALA A 132 6.82 3.42 -10.56
C ALA A 132 6.54 2.02 -11.13
N VAL A 133 6.39 1.90 -12.46
CA VAL A 133 6.23 0.60 -13.14
C VAL A 133 7.47 -0.27 -12.95
N LEU A 134 8.67 0.29 -13.10
CA LEU A 134 9.93 -0.45 -12.91
C LEU A 134 10.05 -1.02 -11.49
N ILE A 135 9.79 -0.20 -10.47
CA ILE A 135 9.81 -0.65 -9.07
C ILE A 135 8.72 -1.70 -8.83
N SER A 136 7.52 -1.52 -9.39
CA SER A 136 6.44 -2.52 -9.30
C SER A 136 6.87 -3.86 -9.89
N LYS A 137 7.53 -3.87 -11.06
CA LYS A 137 8.08 -5.09 -11.67
C LYS A 137 9.19 -5.71 -10.82
N ALA A 138 10.10 -4.90 -10.28
CA ALA A 138 11.13 -5.40 -9.36
C ALA A 138 10.51 -6.08 -8.13
N ARG A 139 9.46 -5.48 -7.55
CA ARG A 139 8.71 -6.07 -6.43
C ARG A 139 8.03 -7.38 -6.81
N THR A 140 7.37 -7.45 -7.97
CA THR A 140 6.72 -8.71 -8.42
C THR A 140 7.76 -9.80 -8.65
N THR A 141 8.92 -9.47 -9.23
CA THR A 141 10.02 -10.42 -9.41
C THR A 141 10.59 -10.91 -8.08
N LEU A 142 10.82 -10.03 -7.11
CA LEU A 142 11.30 -10.44 -5.78
C LEU A 142 10.30 -11.36 -5.06
N ARG A 143 9.00 -11.18 -5.31
CA ARG A 143 7.94 -12.03 -4.74
C ARG A 143 7.89 -13.44 -5.30
N LEU A 144 8.63 -13.76 -6.37
CA LEU A 144 8.86 -15.15 -6.79
C LEU A 144 9.36 -16.01 -5.62
N PHE A 145 10.27 -15.46 -4.81
CA PHE A 145 10.82 -16.12 -3.62
C PHE A 145 9.90 -16.04 -2.39
N GLY A 146 8.81 -15.26 -2.46
CA GLY A 146 7.80 -15.16 -1.41
C GLY A 146 6.97 -16.44 -1.22
N LEU A 147 7.02 -17.37 -2.18
CA LEU A 147 6.29 -18.63 -2.10
C LEU A 147 6.85 -19.58 -1.03
N PHE A 148 8.17 -19.58 -0.82
CA PHE A 148 8.83 -20.43 0.18
C PHE A 148 8.38 -20.13 1.63
N PRO A 149 8.41 -18.88 2.11
CA PRO A 149 7.90 -18.58 3.46
C PRO A 149 6.39 -18.81 3.58
N LEU A 150 5.61 -18.60 2.52
CA LEU A 150 4.17 -18.93 2.53
C LEU A 150 3.94 -20.44 2.65
N TYR A 151 4.71 -21.26 1.95
CA TYR A 151 4.68 -22.73 2.08
C TYR A 151 5.04 -23.15 3.51
N ALA A 152 6.12 -22.60 4.07
CA ALA A 152 6.55 -22.91 5.43
C ALA A 152 5.47 -22.54 6.46
N TRP A 153 4.82 -21.38 6.29
CA TRP A 153 3.71 -20.96 7.14
C TRP A 153 2.50 -21.90 7.02
N LEU A 154 2.09 -22.23 5.80
CA LEU A 154 0.99 -23.16 5.55
C LEU A 154 1.29 -24.55 6.13
N ARG A 155 2.51 -25.06 5.94
CA ARG A 155 2.96 -26.34 6.50
C ARG A 155 2.98 -26.33 8.03
N SER A 156 3.36 -25.21 8.64
CA SER A 156 3.32 -25.04 10.09
C SER A 156 1.89 -25.07 10.62
N LEU A 157 0.93 -24.46 9.90
CA LEU A 157 -0.48 -24.52 10.28
C LEU A 157 -1.05 -25.93 10.07
N ALA A 158 -0.62 -26.65 9.03
CA ALA A 158 -1.07 -28.02 8.75
C ALA A 158 -0.70 -29.03 9.84
N SER A 159 0.31 -28.74 10.68
CA SER A 159 0.65 -29.56 11.85
C SER A 159 -0.38 -29.45 12.99
N GLY A 160 -1.41 -28.60 12.86
CA GLY A 160 -2.48 -28.43 13.83
C GLY A 160 -2.35 -27.16 14.69
N PRO A 161 -3.38 -26.86 15.49
CA PRO A 161 -3.37 -25.70 16.38
C PRO A 161 -2.38 -25.89 17.53
N LYS A 162 -1.64 -24.83 17.87
CA LYS A 162 -0.78 -24.81 19.06
C LYS A 162 -1.66 -24.87 20.32
N ALA A 163 -1.15 -25.45 21.41
CA ALA A 163 -1.84 -25.50 22.68
C ALA A 163 -2.31 -24.09 23.12
N GLY A 164 -3.57 -23.98 23.56
CA GLY A 164 -4.17 -22.70 23.96
C GLY A 164 -4.61 -21.78 22.80
N THR A 165 -4.43 -22.18 21.54
CA THR A 165 -4.90 -21.40 20.38
C THR A 165 -6.38 -21.62 20.12
N ASP A 166 -7.13 -20.56 19.88
CA ASP A 166 -8.52 -20.64 19.45
C ASP A 166 -8.66 -21.36 18.11
N VAL A 167 -9.53 -22.38 18.06
CA VAL A 167 -9.70 -23.24 16.87
C VAL A 167 -10.24 -22.43 15.68
N VAL A 168 -11.08 -21.41 15.93
CA VAL A 168 -11.63 -20.56 14.86
C VAL A 168 -10.51 -19.70 14.28
N LEU A 169 -9.69 -19.05 15.12
CA LEU A 169 -8.51 -18.31 14.66
C LEU A 169 -7.54 -19.20 13.87
N HIS A 170 -7.33 -20.45 14.29
CA HIS A 170 -6.50 -21.39 13.53
C HIS A 170 -7.06 -21.70 12.13
N ARG A 171 -8.37 -21.93 12.02
CA ARG A 171 -9.04 -22.16 10.73
C ARG A 171 -8.97 -20.93 9.83
N ILE A 172 -9.17 -19.73 10.39
CA ILE A 172 -9.02 -18.47 9.65
C ILE A 172 -7.58 -18.33 9.14
N ALA A 173 -6.58 -18.59 9.99
CA ALA A 173 -5.16 -18.55 9.59
C ALA A 173 -4.85 -19.57 8.47
N MET A 174 -5.40 -20.78 8.54
CA MET A 174 -5.25 -21.79 7.50
C MET A 174 -5.83 -21.32 6.16
N LEU A 175 -7.05 -20.78 6.19
CA LEU A 175 -7.71 -20.25 5.00
C LEU A 175 -6.90 -19.07 4.43
N GLN A 176 -6.46 -18.16 5.27
CA GLN A 176 -5.65 -17.00 4.90
C GLN A 176 -4.33 -17.41 4.25
N ALA A 177 -3.58 -18.31 4.88
CA ALA A 177 -2.33 -18.83 4.37
C ALA A 177 -2.51 -19.54 3.01
N SER A 178 -3.57 -20.35 2.89
CA SER A 178 -3.92 -21.03 1.63
C SER A 178 -4.27 -20.02 0.52
N SER A 179 -4.98 -18.95 0.88
CA SER A 179 -5.35 -17.88 -0.04
C SER A 179 -4.13 -17.11 -0.55
N TYR A 180 -3.25 -16.66 0.35
CA TYR A 180 -2.02 -15.95 -0.03
C TYR A 180 -1.03 -16.85 -0.77
N PHE A 181 -0.94 -18.14 -0.42
CA PHE A 181 -0.13 -19.10 -1.16
C PHE A 181 -0.63 -19.26 -2.60
N SER A 182 -1.94 -19.45 -2.79
CA SER A 182 -2.55 -19.58 -4.12
C SER A 182 -2.40 -18.30 -4.94
N TYR A 183 -2.59 -17.13 -4.32
CA TYR A 183 -2.31 -15.84 -4.94
C TYR A 183 -0.87 -15.75 -5.45
N GLN A 184 0.11 -16.01 -4.58
CA GLN A 184 1.51 -15.87 -4.94
C GLN A 184 1.92 -16.90 -6.00
N ALA A 185 1.42 -18.13 -5.93
CA ALA A 185 1.69 -19.16 -6.93
C ALA A 185 1.17 -18.77 -8.32
N LEU A 186 -0.09 -18.32 -8.42
CA LEU A 186 -0.70 -17.91 -9.70
C LEU A 186 -0.04 -16.65 -10.26
N GLU A 187 0.30 -15.68 -9.40
CA GLU A 187 1.01 -14.48 -9.82
C GLU A 187 2.43 -14.80 -10.33
N ASN A 188 3.15 -15.69 -9.66
CA ASN A 188 4.47 -16.13 -10.09
C ASN A 188 4.41 -16.82 -11.46
N ILE A 189 3.46 -17.73 -11.67
CA ILE A 189 3.26 -18.40 -12.97
C ILE A 189 2.98 -17.35 -14.06
N SER A 190 2.10 -16.40 -13.77
CA SER A 190 1.72 -15.36 -14.73
C SER A 190 2.90 -14.45 -15.07
N LEU A 191 3.68 -14.03 -14.07
CA LEU A 191 4.88 -13.21 -14.26
C LEU A 191 5.94 -13.94 -15.10
N LEU A 192 6.17 -15.23 -14.84
CA LEU A 192 7.12 -16.04 -15.59
C LEU A 192 6.67 -16.25 -17.04
N ALA A 193 5.37 -16.40 -17.28
CA ALA A 193 4.81 -16.47 -18.63
C ALA A 193 4.92 -15.14 -19.38
N ASP A 194 4.58 -14.03 -18.74
CA ASP A 194 4.72 -12.68 -19.31
C ASP A 194 6.20 -12.33 -19.59
N SER A 195 7.12 -12.97 -18.88
CA SER A 195 8.58 -12.84 -19.09
C SER A 195 9.14 -13.82 -20.13
N GLY A 196 8.30 -14.67 -20.73
CA GLY A 196 8.72 -15.65 -21.73
C GLY A 196 9.43 -16.91 -21.18
N VAL A 197 9.50 -17.07 -19.84
CA VAL A 197 10.11 -18.25 -19.20
C VAL A 197 9.19 -19.45 -19.30
N ILE A 198 7.88 -19.25 -19.15
CA ILE A 198 6.86 -20.29 -19.29
C ILE A 198 6.21 -20.19 -20.67
N GLY A 199 6.23 -21.28 -21.43
CA GLY A 199 5.67 -21.32 -22.77
C GLY A 199 4.13 -21.27 -22.81
N PRO A 200 3.52 -20.75 -23.90
CA PRO A 200 2.05 -20.62 -24.03
C PRO A 200 1.27 -21.93 -23.87
N ARG A 201 1.88 -23.08 -24.21
CA ARG A 201 1.26 -24.39 -24.06
C ARG A 201 0.99 -24.73 -22.59
N PHE A 202 1.94 -24.44 -21.71
CA PHE A 202 1.78 -24.70 -20.27
C PHE A 202 0.65 -23.85 -19.69
N ILE A 203 0.58 -22.57 -20.06
CA ILE A 203 -0.50 -21.67 -19.64
C ILE A 203 -1.85 -22.15 -20.18
N SER A 204 -1.91 -22.55 -21.45
CA SER A 204 -3.13 -23.13 -22.04
C SER A 204 -3.61 -24.36 -21.28
N THR A 205 -2.73 -25.26 -20.86
CA THR A 205 -3.12 -26.43 -20.04
C THR A 205 -3.70 -26.02 -18.69
N LEU A 206 -3.09 -25.03 -18.02
CA LEU A 206 -3.54 -24.57 -16.71
C LEU A 206 -4.81 -23.69 -16.79
N ASN A 207 -4.98 -22.95 -17.87
CA ASN A 207 -6.01 -21.93 -18.06
C ASN A 207 -7.11 -22.37 -19.04
N ARG A 208 -7.48 -23.66 -19.01
CA ARG A 208 -8.61 -24.23 -19.77
C ARG A 208 -8.58 -23.92 -21.28
N GLY A 209 -7.40 -24.01 -21.88
CA GLY A 209 -7.19 -23.79 -23.32
C GLY A 209 -6.80 -22.37 -23.71
N ASP A 210 -6.80 -21.41 -22.78
CA ASP A 210 -6.40 -20.02 -23.05
C ASP A 210 -4.89 -19.83 -22.78
N SER A 211 -4.14 -19.40 -23.78
CA SER A 211 -2.70 -19.17 -23.68
C SER A 211 -2.34 -17.84 -22.98
N LYS A 212 -3.32 -17.00 -22.66
CA LYS A 212 -3.12 -15.71 -21.98
C LYS A 212 -3.13 -15.85 -20.47
N THR A 213 -2.48 -14.91 -19.78
CA THR A 213 -2.33 -14.88 -18.32
C THR A 213 -3.44 -14.12 -17.59
N ALA A 214 -4.26 -13.33 -18.31
CA ALA A 214 -5.26 -12.43 -17.71
C ALA A 214 -6.23 -13.14 -16.74
N ARG A 215 -6.72 -14.33 -17.11
CA ARG A 215 -7.61 -15.11 -16.25
C ARG A 215 -6.89 -15.66 -15.02
N LEU A 216 -5.64 -16.08 -15.14
CA LEU A 216 -4.84 -16.53 -14.00
C LEU A 216 -4.60 -15.39 -13.01
N TYR A 217 -4.27 -14.18 -13.49
CA TYR A 217 -4.18 -12.99 -12.65
C TYR A 217 -5.51 -12.69 -11.94
N LEU A 218 -6.64 -12.78 -12.63
CA LEU A 218 -7.95 -12.56 -12.02
C LEU A 218 -8.20 -13.54 -10.86
N TYR A 219 -7.90 -14.83 -11.02
CA TYR A 219 -8.00 -15.80 -9.93
C TYR A 219 -6.99 -15.52 -8.81
N ALA A 220 -5.76 -15.10 -9.16
CA ALA A 220 -4.76 -14.68 -8.19
C ALA A 220 -5.31 -13.54 -7.32
N TYR A 221 -5.87 -12.48 -7.92
CA TYR A 221 -6.43 -11.35 -7.18
C TYR A 221 -7.67 -11.70 -6.36
N ARG A 222 -8.47 -12.70 -6.78
CA ARG A 222 -9.57 -13.25 -5.97
C ARG A 222 -9.07 -14.01 -4.75
N CYS A 223 -7.99 -14.79 -4.89
CA CYS A 223 -7.31 -15.39 -3.74
C CYS A 223 -6.72 -14.31 -2.82
N TRP A 224 -6.14 -13.25 -3.39
CA TRP A 224 -5.66 -12.13 -2.58
C TRP A 224 -6.79 -11.47 -1.78
N LEU A 225 -7.94 -11.20 -2.40
CA LEU A 225 -9.14 -10.71 -1.72
C LEU A 225 -9.61 -11.67 -0.62
N GLY A 226 -9.58 -12.98 -0.86
CA GLY A 226 -9.88 -13.99 0.16
C GLY A 226 -8.96 -13.88 1.38
N GLY A 227 -7.65 -13.70 1.16
CA GLY A 227 -6.66 -13.49 2.22
C GLY A 227 -6.90 -12.21 3.02
N VAL A 228 -7.20 -11.10 2.34
CA VAL A 228 -7.55 -9.81 2.98
C VAL A 228 -8.86 -9.92 3.75
N SER A 229 -9.84 -10.66 3.23
CA SER A 229 -11.12 -10.89 3.92
C SER A 229 -10.91 -11.67 5.23
N CYS A 230 -9.95 -12.59 5.26
CA CYS A 230 -9.57 -13.30 6.48
C CYS A 230 -9.00 -12.38 7.56
N ASP A 231 -8.39 -11.24 7.21
CA ASP A 231 -7.93 -10.26 8.21
C ASP A 231 -9.11 -9.70 9.00
N PHE A 232 -10.23 -9.36 8.34
CA PHE A 232 -11.44 -8.91 9.03
C PHE A 232 -12.05 -10.01 9.91
N LEU A 233 -12.10 -11.25 9.43
CA LEU A 233 -12.59 -12.38 10.22
C LEU A 233 -11.73 -12.62 11.47
N ARG A 234 -10.40 -12.55 11.31
CA ARG A 234 -9.43 -12.65 12.41
C ARG A 234 -9.66 -11.53 13.42
N LEU A 235 -9.73 -10.29 12.97
CA LEU A 235 -9.93 -9.12 13.83
C LEU A 235 -11.25 -9.17 14.59
N MET A 236 -12.33 -9.58 13.92
CA MET A 236 -13.63 -9.75 14.56
C MET A 236 -13.58 -10.82 15.66
N ARG A 237 -12.90 -11.96 15.39
CA ARG A 237 -12.75 -13.04 16.37
C ARG A 237 -11.86 -12.63 17.54
N GLU A 238 -10.74 -11.95 17.27
CA GLU A 238 -9.86 -11.41 18.32
C GLU A 238 -10.60 -10.42 19.22
N TRP A 239 -11.37 -9.50 18.63
CA TRP A 239 -12.21 -8.56 19.37
C TRP A 239 -13.26 -9.27 20.23
N GLN A 240 -13.93 -10.29 19.68
CA GLN A 240 -14.91 -11.08 20.41
C GLN A 240 -14.30 -11.79 21.62
N LEU A 241 -13.12 -12.39 21.45
CA LEU A 241 -12.41 -13.07 22.53
C LEU A 241 -11.97 -12.08 23.61
N GLU A 242 -11.40 -10.94 23.22
CA GLU A 242 -10.95 -9.95 24.18
C GLU A 242 -12.12 -9.30 24.92
N SER A 243 -13.19 -8.95 24.22
CA SER A 243 -14.42 -8.42 24.84
C SER A 243 -14.97 -9.35 25.92
N ARG A 244 -14.99 -10.67 25.67
CA ARG A 244 -15.41 -11.67 26.67
C ARG A 244 -14.47 -11.69 27.87
N ARG A 245 -13.15 -11.64 27.65
CA ARG A 245 -12.16 -11.55 28.73
C ARG A 245 -12.38 -10.29 29.55
N ARG A 246 -12.59 -9.12 28.93
CA ARG A 246 -12.88 -7.86 29.63
C ARG A 246 -14.10 -7.98 30.55
N VAL A 247 -15.18 -8.61 30.07
CA VAL A 247 -16.40 -8.83 30.88
C VAL A 247 -16.13 -9.74 32.07
N THR A 248 -15.48 -10.89 31.85
CA THR A 248 -15.12 -11.82 32.92
C THR A 248 -14.20 -11.16 33.95
N ARG A 249 -13.24 -10.33 33.51
CA ARG A 249 -12.37 -9.56 34.41
C ARG A 249 -13.16 -8.59 35.28
N LYS A 250 -14.09 -7.83 34.69
CA LYS A 250 -14.97 -6.91 35.44
C LYS A 250 -15.79 -7.65 36.51
N GLN A 251 -16.27 -8.85 36.20
CA GLN A 251 -16.98 -9.69 37.18
C GLN A 251 -16.04 -10.15 38.31
N MET A 252 -14.82 -10.59 37.99
CA MET A 252 -13.84 -10.98 39.02
C MET A 252 -13.49 -9.84 39.98
N VAL A 253 -13.33 -8.61 39.45
CA VAL A 253 -13.10 -7.41 40.29
C VAL A 253 -14.32 -7.14 41.18
N ALA A 254 -15.53 -7.21 40.64
CA ALA A 254 -16.77 -7.02 41.40
C ALA A 254 -16.93 -8.08 42.51
N ASP A 255 -16.49 -9.31 42.26
CA ASP A 255 -16.48 -10.41 43.23
C ASP A 255 -15.31 -10.33 44.23
N GLY A 256 -14.50 -9.26 44.21
CA GLY A 256 -13.38 -9.04 45.14
C GLY A 256 -12.16 -9.94 44.88
N ARG A 257 -12.06 -10.56 43.70
CA ARG A 257 -10.91 -11.41 43.34
C ARG A 257 -9.75 -10.54 42.85
N ALA A 258 -8.52 -10.94 43.20
CA ALA A 258 -7.33 -10.27 42.73
C ALA A 258 -7.20 -10.36 41.19
N VAL A 259 -6.91 -9.22 40.58
CA VAL A 259 -6.72 -9.05 39.14
C VAL A 259 -5.31 -8.47 38.93
N ALA A 260 -4.61 -8.90 37.88
CA ALA A 260 -3.19 -8.54 37.69
C ALA A 260 -2.99 -7.04 37.41
N GLU A 261 -1.89 -6.49 37.92
CA GLU A 261 -1.58 -5.05 37.92
C GLU A 261 -1.29 -4.49 36.50
N TYR A 262 -0.74 -5.29 35.60
CA TYR A 262 -0.32 -4.84 34.25
C TYR A 262 -1.43 -4.84 33.18
N GLN A 263 -2.70 -5.01 33.56
CA GLN A 263 -3.76 -5.31 32.61
C GLN A 263 -4.24 -4.13 31.77
N GLU A 264 -4.20 -2.91 32.31
CA GLU A 264 -4.56 -1.72 31.54
C GLU A 264 -3.58 -1.47 30.39
N GLU A 265 -2.29 -1.74 30.62
CA GLU A 265 -1.26 -1.67 29.60
C GLU A 265 -1.46 -2.74 28.52
N GLU A 266 -1.82 -3.96 28.91
CA GLU A 266 -2.14 -5.05 27.97
C GLU A 266 -3.35 -4.73 27.10
N ASP A 267 -4.42 -4.17 27.70
CA ASP A 267 -5.62 -3.75 26.97
C ASP A 267 -5.29 -2.64 25.96
N LYS A 268 -4.51 -1.63 26.38
CA LYS A 268 -4.06 -0.56 25.49
C LYS A 268 -3.19 -1.09 24.34
N LYS A 269 -2.30 -2.05 24.64
CA LYS A 269 -1.46 -2.70 23.62
C LYS A 269 -2.29 -3.51 22.63
N PHE A 270 -3.31 -4.22 23.12
CA PHE A 270 -4.26 -4.92 22.27
C PHE A 270 -5.02 -3.95 21.38
N ASP A 271 -5.62 -2.89 21.94
CA ASP A 271 -6.42 -1.92 21.19
C ASP A 271 -5.60 -1.22 20.10
N ASN A 272 -4.38 -0.80 20.43
CA ASN A 272 -3.45 -0.20 19.46
C ASN A 272 -3.10 -1.15 18.31
N ARG A 273 -2.79 -2.41 18.63
CA ARG A 273 -2.48 -3.43 17.61
C ARG A 273 -3.71 -3.72 16.75
N TRP A 274 -4.86 -3.94 17.37
CA TRP A 274 -6.11 -4.24 16.68
C TRP A 274 -6.49 -3.11 15.72
N TRP A 275 -6.42 -1.86 16.19
CA TRP A 275 -6.71 -0.70 15.35
C TRP A 275 -5.74 -0.56 14.18
N THR A 276 -4.45 -0.78 14.44
CA THR A 276 -3.43 -0.75 13.39
C THR A 276 -3.70 -1.80 12.31
N ASP A 277 -3.98 -3.04 12.72
CA ASP A 277 -4.30 -4.13 11.81
C ASP A 277 -5.60 -3.85 11.02
N PHE A 278 -6.61 -3.28 11.67
CA PHE A 278 -7.88 -2.89 11.03
C PHE A 278 -7.69 -1.82 9.95
N VAL A 279 -6.88 -0.79 10.24
CA VAL A 279 -6.54 0.25 9.25
C VAL A 279 -5.79 -0.34 8.06
N ILE A 280 -4.83 -1.24 8.31
CA ILE A 280 -4.07 -1.92 7.24
C ILE A 280 -5.01 -2.77 6.37
N ALA A 281 -5.88 -3.58 6.97
CA ALA A 281 -6.85 -4.40 6.24
C ALA A 281 -7.81 -3.54 5.41
N SER A 282 -8.30 -2.44 6.00
CA SER A 282 -9.20 -1.48 5.34
C SER A 282 -8.53 -0.76 4.18
N ALA A 283 -7.23 -0.48 4.26
CA ALA A 283 -6.47 0.10 3.16
C ALA A 283 -6.23 -0.90 2.01
N TRP A 284 -6.03 -2.19 2.31
CA TRP A 284 -5.89 -3.22 1.26
C TRP A 284 -7.20 -3.61 0.60
N LEU A 285 -8.31 -3.60 1.34
CA LEU A 285 -9.61 -4.08 0.86
C LEU A 285 -10.08 -3.47 -0.46
N PRO A 286 -10.14 -2.13 -0.64
CA PRO A 286 -10.62 -1.54 -1.89
C PRO A 286 -9.71 -1.89 -3.07
N MET A 287 -8.40 -2.02 -2.84
CA MET A 287 -7.45 -2.45 -3.87
C MET A 287 -7.70 -3.90 -4.28
N ALA A 288 -7.86 -4.80 -3.31
CA ALA A 288 -8.17 -6.21 -3.56
C ALA A 288 -9.51 -6.36 -4.30
N LEU A 289 -10.54 -5.60 -3.90
CA LEU A 289 -11.84 -5.58 -4.59
C LEU A 289 -11.70 -5.13 -6.05
N HIS A 290 -10.97 -4.03 -6.29
CA HIS A 290 -10.77 -3.50 -7.64
C HIS A 290 -10.13 -4.55 -8.58
N PHE A 291 -9.03 -5.18 -8.16
CA PHE A 291 -8.32 -6.16 -9.00
C PHE A 291 -9.00 -7.53 -9.10
N SER A 292 -9.89 -7.87 -8.15
CA SER A 292 -10.64 -9.15 -8.16
C SER A 292 -11.84 -9.16 -9.14
N SER A 293 -12.18 -7.99 -9.70
CA SER A 293 -13.34 -7.80 -10.56
C SER A 293 -13.01 -8.07 -12.04
N ALA A 294 -13.87 -8.83 -12.71
CA ALA A 294 -13.78 -9.06 -14.15
C ALA A 294 -14.38 -7.91 -14.97
N THR A 295 -15.17 -7.03 -14.35
CA THR A 295 -16.02 -6.03 -15.03
C THR A 295 -15.53 -4.59 -14.86
N GLY A 296 -14.24 -4.40 -14.53
CA GLY A 296 -13.61 -3.07 -14.46
C GLY A 296 -13.39 -2.52 -13.05
N GLY A 297 -13.67 -3.30 -11.99
CA GLY A 297 -13.33 -2.92 -10.61
C GLY A 297 -14.18 -1.78 -10.03
N LEU A 298 -13.63 -1.09 -9.04
CA LEU A 298 -14.30 0.04 -8.38
C LEU A 298 -14.41 1.26 -9.31
N PRO A 299 -15.59 1.91 -9.43
CA PRO A 299 -15.76 3.14 -10.21
C PRO A 299 -14.83 4.26 -9.73
N GLY A 300 -14.22 4.99 -10.66
CA GLY A 300 -13.32 6.10 -10.35
C GLY A 300 -11.94 5.69 -9.79
N TRP A 301 -11.62 4.40 -9.79
CA TRP A 301 -10.29 3.92 -9.39
C TRP A 301 -9.20 4.52 -10.26
N ASN A 302 -8.15 5.02 -9.62
CA ASN A 302 -7.02 5.69 -10.27
C ASN A 302 -5.73 5.45 -9.49
N LEU A 303 -4.61 5.87 -10.08
CA LEU A 303 -3.28 5.66 -9.52
C LEU A 303 -3.08 6.35 -8.15
N GLY A 304 -3.77 7.47 -7.91
CA GLY A 304 -3.77 8.17 -6.62
C GLY A 304 -4.40 7.32 -5.51
N TRP A 305 -5.56 6.71 -5.78
CA TRP A 305 -6.18 5.78 -4.82
C TRP A 305 -5.35 4.54 -4.58
N MET A 306 -4.75 3.97 -5.63
CA MET A 306 -3.83 2.84 -5.49
C MET A 306 -2.62 3.20 -4.62
N GLY A 307 -2.03 4.37 -4.85
CA GLY A 307 -0.92 4.91 -4.06
C GLY A 307 -1.30 5.15 -2.60
N ALA A 308 -2.42 5.82 -2.33
CA ALA A 308 -2.88 6.11 -0.97
C ALA A 308 -3.13 4.82 -0.16
N CYS A 309 -3.87 3.87 -0.74
CA CYS A 309 -4.17 2.59 -0.10
C CYS A 309 -2.88 1.82 0.24
N GLY A 310 -1.99 1.68 -0.73
CA GLY A 310 -0.74 0.94 -0.54
C GLY A 310 0.23 1.63 0.41
N LEU A 311 0.27 2.97 0.41
CA LEU A 311 1.11 3.75 1.32
C LEU A 311 0.63 3.59 2.76
N VAL A 312 -0.67 3.75 3.03
CA VAL A 312 -1.24 3.55 4.37
C VAL A 312 -0.91 2.14 4.87
N ALA A 313 -1.19 1.13 4.05
CA ALA A 313 -1.00 -0.26 4.42
C ALA A 313 0.48 -0.66 4.64
N GLY A 314 1.42 -0.05 3.92
CA GLY A 314 2.86 -0.30 4.07
C GLY A 314 3.57 0.57 5.10
N SER A 315 2.97 1.70 5.49
CA SER A 315 3.64 2.75 6.27
C SER A 315 4.04 2.31 7.68
N THR A 316 3.26 1.46 8.32
CA THR A 316 3.50 1.00 9.71
C THR A 316 4.80 0.19 9.79
N ARG A 317 4.95 -0.79 8.90
CA ARG A 317 6.17 -1.62 8.80
C ARG A 317 7.38 -0.78 8.41
N PHE A 318 7.24 0.13 7.44
CA PHE A 318 8.33 1.01 7.04
C PHE A 318 8.78 1.93 8.18
N LYS A 319 7.85 2.56 8.90
CA LYS A 319 8.14 3.43 10.05
C LYS A 319 8.89 2.66 11.15
N ALA A 320 8.44 1.45 11.49
CA ALA A 320 9.11 0.62 12.49
C ALA A 320 10.55 0.27 12.09
N LEU A 321 10.76 -0.18 10.85
CA LEU A 321 12.09 -0.52 10.34
C LEU A 321 12.99 0.73 10.22
N TRP A 322 12.43 1.86 9.79
CA TRP A 322 13.16 3.13 9.72
C TRP A 322 13.59 3.61 11.11
N ALA A 323 12.74 3.48 12.13
CA ALA A 323 13.08 3.81 13.51
C ALA A 323 14.24 2.95 14.02
N SER A 324 14.32 1.67 13.65
CA SER A 324 15.44 0.79 14.03
C SER A 324 16.78 1.08 13.34
N THR A 325 16.83 2.02 12.38
CA THR A 325 18.09 2.44 11.74
C THR A 325 18.78 3.60 12.45
N ALA A 326 18.05 4.29 13.33
CA ALA A 326 18.54 5.41 14.12
C ALA A 326 19.68 4.99 15.04
#